data_AF-A0A838VTD2-F1
#
_entry.id   AF-A0A838VTD2-F1
#
_cell.length_a   1.000
_cell.length_b   1.000
_cell.length_c   1.000
_cell.angle_alpha   90.00
_cell.angle_beta   90.00
_cell.angle_gamma   90.00
#
_symmetry.space_group_name_H-M   'P 1'
#
loop_
_entity.id
_entity.type
_entity.pdbx_description
1 polymer ?
#
loop_
_entity_poly.entity_id
_entity_poly.type
_entity_poly.pdbx_seq_one_letter_code
_entity_poly.pdbx_strand_id
1 'polypeptide(L)'
;MLFLLRPVLVALLSWIGRIGLYELQRQKEYRNDWIFIVDLTVELGKQKCLVVLGVSQQHFLENVLPLKRGLQHHDVQLLMLEIMDSTLMRIDFRKAD
;
A
#
# COMPACT_ATOMS: atom_id res chain seq x y z
N MET A 1 -34.40 3.92 9.76
CA MET A 1 -33.42 2.86 9.40
C MET A 1 -32.05 3.41 8.99
N LEU A 2 -31.94 4.49 8.22
CA LEU A 2 -30.64 5.09 7.80
C LEU A 2 -29.82 5.79 8.91
N PHE A 3 -30.45 6.25 9.99
CA PHE A 3 -29.75 6.98 11.07
C PHE A 3 -28.90 6.11 11.99
N LEU A 4 -29.19 4.80 12.10
CA LEU A 4 -28.42 3.86 12.95
C LEU A 4 -27.15 3.34 12.27
N LEU A 5 -27.04 3.45 10.94
CA LEU A 5 -25.86 3.01 10.17
C LEU A 5 -24.69 4.01 10.20
N ARG A 6 -24.98 5.30 10.47
CA ARG A 6 -23.96 6.35 10.56
C ARG A 6 -22.88 6.10 11.62
N PRO A 7 -23.21 5.75 12.88
CA PRO A 7 -22.16 5.50 13.89
C PRO A 7 -21.29 4.29 13.53
N VAL A 8 -21.88 3.25 12.92
CA VAL A 8 -21.15 2.05 12.48
C VAL A 8 -20.14 2.39 11.38
N LEU A 9 -20.56 3.17 10.37
CA LEU A 9 -19.68 3.57 9.28
C LEU A 9 -18.50 4.43 9.77
N VAL A 10 -18.77 5.40 10.66
CA VAL A 10 -17.71 6.27 11.20
C VAL A 10 -16.72 5.47 12.04
N ALA A 11 -17.21 4.52 12.85
CA ALA A 11 -16.35 3.63 13.62
C ALA A 11 -15.46 2.78 12.70
N LEU A 12 -16.05 2.18 11.65
CA LEU A 12 -15.31 1.38 10.67
C LEU A 12 -14.21 2.20 9.98
N LEU A 13 -14.55 3.39 9.47
CA LEU A 13 -13.59 4.27 8.80
C LEU A 13 -12.46 4.72 9.74
N SER A 14 -12.77 4.99 11.01
CA SER A 14 -11.77 5.32 12.03
C SER A 14 -10.79 4.16 12.25
N TRP A 15 -11.28 2.93 12.33
CA TRP A 15 -10.44 1.75 12.44
C TRP A 15 -9.59 1.50 11.18
N ILE A 16 -10.18 1.62 9.99
CA ILE A 16 -9.45 1.50 8.73
C ILE A 16 -8.34 2.55 8.64
N GLY A 17 -8.60 3.79 9.04
CA GLY A 17 -7.60 4.86 9.07
C GLY A 17 -6.43 4.54 10.02
N ARG A 18 -6.72 3.97 11.21
CA ARG A 18 -5.69 3.54 12.16
C ARG A 18 -4.83 2.40 11.62
N ILE A 19 -5.46 1.40 10.98
CA ILE A 19 -4.74 0.28 10.35
C ILE A 19 -3.87 0.80 9.21
N GLY A 20 -4.41 1.65 8.34
CA GLY A 20 -3.65 2.25 7.24
C GLY A 20 -2.46 3.07 7.74
N LEU A 21 -2.66 3.87 8.79
CA LEU A 21 -1.58 4.64 9.41
C LEU A 21 -0.49 3.73 9.99
N TYR A 22 -0.88 2.63 10.66
CA TYR A 22 0.06 1.64 11.16
C TYR A 22 0.88 1.00 10.03
N GLU A 23 0.24 0.58 8.94
CA GLU A 23 0.92 0.00 7.78
C GLU A 23 1.94 0.98 7.15
N LEU A 24 1.57 2.26 7.07
CA LEU A 24 2.47 3.31 6.58
C LEU A 24 3.67 3.54 7.51
N GLN A 25 3.47 3.45 8.84
CA GLN A 25 4.50 3.78 9.82
C GLN A 25 5.36 2.60 10.26
N ARG A 26 4.88 1.36 10.15
CA ARG A 26 5.64 0.19 10.62
C ARG A 26 6.99 0.09 9.91
N GLN A 27 8.01 -0.39 10.61
CA GLN A 27 9.28 -0.71 9.96
C GLN A 27 9.09 -1.88 9.00
N LYS A 28 9.65 -1.74 7.80
CA LYS A 28 9.63 -2.79 6.78
C LYS A 28 10.92 -3.58 6.90
N GLU A 29 10.81 -4.89 6.73
CA GLU A 29 11.98 -5.74 6.71
C GLU A 29 12.86 -5.38 5.52
N TYR A 30 14.16 -5.20 5.77
CA TYR A 30 15.12 -5.01 4.70
C TYR A 30 15.29 -6.34 3.96
N ARG A 31 14.92 -6.37 2.68
CA ARG A 31 15.09 -7.52 1.80
C ARG A 31 15.57 -7.10 0.44
N ASN A 32 16.26 -8.00 -0.23
CA ASN A 32 16.81 -7.84 -1.58
C ASN A 32 16.03 -8.64 -2.65
N ASP A 33 15.03 -9.42 -2.23
CA ASP A 33 14.26 -10.34 -3.09
C ASP A 33 12.84 -9.82 -3.40
N TRP A 34 12.63 -8.51 -3.33
CA TRP A 34 11.31 -7.94 -3.61
C TRP A 34 10.94 -8.07 -5.09
N ILE A 35 9.75 -8.61 -5.34
CA ILE A 35 9.02 -8.42 -6.60
C ILE A 35 8.09 -7.22 -6.38
N PHE A 36 8.32 -6.14 -7.12
CA PHE A 36 7.58 -4.89 -6.99
C PHE A 36 6.34 -4.87 -7.88
N ILE A 37 5.24 -4.38 -7.32
CA ILE A 37 4.02 -4.02 -8.05
C ILE A 37 3.84 -2.52 -7.86
N VAL A 38 3.96 -1.78 -8.96
CA VAL A 38 3.87 -0.32 -8.95
C VAL A 38 2.57 0.08 -9.63
N ASP A 39 1.71 0.76 -8.88
CA ASP A 39 0.46 1.32 -9.40
C ASP A 39 0.47 2.84 -9.24
N LEU A 40 0.01 3.54 -10.27
CA LEU A 40 -0.19 4.98 -10.25
C LEU A 40 -1.67 5.26 -10.49
N THR A 41 -2.41 5.44 -9.41
CA THR A 41 -3.83 5.80 -9.47
C THR A 41 -3.97 7.31 -9.69
N VAL A 42 -4.73 7.72 -10.72
CA VAL A 42 -4.93 9.13 -11.09
C VAL A 42 -6.20 9.73 -10.49
N GLU A 43 -7.06 8.93 -9.86
CA GLU A 43 -8.44 9.32 -9.51
C GLU A 43 -8.60 10.08 -8.17
N LEU A 44 -7.52 10.51 -7.50
CA LEU A 44 -7.58 11.31 -6.28
C LEU A 44 -7.84 12.81 -6.57
N GLY A 45 -8.88 13.06 -7.37
CA GLY A 45 -9.23 14.41 -7.84
C GLY A 45 -8.18 14.97 -8.80
N LYS A 46 -7.45 16.01 -8.38
CA LYS A 46 -6.30 16.56 -9.14
C LYS A 46 -4.98 15.88 -8.79
N GLN A 47 -4.97 15.06 -7.74
CA GLN A 47 -3.78 14.43 -7.21
C GLN A 47 -3.70 12.98 -7.69
N LYS A 48 -2.46 12.52 -7.83
CA LYS A 48 -2.10 11.15 -8.18
C LYS A 48 -1.59 10.45 -6.94
N CYS A 49 -1.82 9.15 -6.84
CA CYS A 49 -1.31 8.31 -5.78
C CYS A 49 -0.41 7.25 -6.39
N LEU A 50 0.88 7.30 -6.07
CA LEU A 50 1.83 6.25 -6.38
C LEU A 50 1.84 5.27 -5.21
N VAL A 51 1.53 4.01 -5.51
CA VAL A 51 1.58 2.90 -4.56
C VAL A 51 2.62 1.90 -5.03
N VAL A 52 3.57 1.57 -4.16
CA VAL A 52 4.54 0.51 -4.36
C VAL A 52 4.24 -0.60 -3.37
N LEU A 53 3.78 -1.73 -3.89
CA LEU A 53 3.63 -2.97 -3.15
C LEU A 53 4.83 -3.89 -3.44
N GLY A 54 5.16 -4.73 -2.46
CA GLY A 54 6.18 -5.76 -2.62
C GLY A 54 5.67 -7.12 -2.15
N VAL A 55 5.99 -8.16 -2.92
CA VAL A 55 5.94 -9.55 -2.46
C VAL A 55 7.36 -10.11 -2.47
N SER A 56 7.73 -10.87 -1.44
CA SER A 56 9.02 -11.57 -1.44
C SER A 56 9.02 -12.64 -2.53
N GLN A 57 10.08 -12.70 -3.32
CA GLN A 57 10.26 -13.72 -4.35
C GLN A 57 10.24 -15.12 -3.74
N GLN A 58 10.90 -15.32 -2.59
CA GLN A 58 10.86 -16.59 -1.89
C GLN A 58 9.41 -16.98 -1.53
N HIS A 59 8.67 -16.07 -0.89
CA HIS A 59 7.26 -16.31 -0.52
C HIS A 59 6.40 -16.62 -1.75
N PHE A 60 6.58 -15.88 -2.83
CA PHE A 60 5.83 -16.10 -4.07
C PHE A 60 6.06 -17.50 -4.63
N LEU A 61 7.32 -17.94 -4.69
CA LEU A 61 7.69 -19.25 -5.23
C LEU A 61 7.27 -20.42 -4.34
N GLU A 62 7.30 -20.25 -3.02
CA GLU A 62 7.00 -21.31 -2.06
C GLU A 62 5.50 -21.42 -1.72
N ASN A 63 4.78 -20.29 -1.66
CA ASN A 63 3.44 -20.23 -1.07
C ASN A 63 2.34 -19.80 -2.04
N VAL A 64 2.66 -19.07 -3.13
CA VAL A 64 1.65 -18.55 -4.06
C VAL A 64 1.62 -19.38 -5.34
N LEU A 65 2.78 -19.52 -5.98
CA LEU A 65 2.92 -20.18 -7.28
C LEU A 65 2.51 -21.67 -7.24
N PRO A 66 2.89 -22.48 -6.22
CA PRO A 66 2.50 -23.90 -6.18
C PRO A 66 1.00 -24.11 -6.03
N LEU A 67 0.32 -23.16 -5.36
CA LEU A 67 -1.12 -23.16 -5.20
C LEU A 67 -1.88 -22.68 -6.45
N LYS A 68 -1.17 -22.18 -7.47
CA LYS A 68 -1.73 -21.64 -8.72
C LYS A 68 -2.86 -20.63 -8.49
N ARG A 69 -2.73 -19.81 -7.45
CA ARG A 69 -3.68 -18.75 -7.11
C ARG A 69 -3.11 -17.37 -7.41
N GLY A 70 -3.99 -16.39 -7.54
CA GLY A 70 -3.57 -14.98 -7.59
C GLY A 70 -3.00 -14.51 -6.25
N LEU A 71 -2.22 -13.43 -6.31
CA LEU A 71 -1.78 -12.69 -5.12
C LEU A 71 -3.00 -12.16 -4.35
N GLN A 72 -2.95 -12.29 -3.04
CA GLN A 72 -3.94 -11.74 -2.12
C GLN A 72 -3.32 -10.60 -1.31
N HIS A 73 -4.15 -9.79 -0.65
CA HIS A 73 -3.70 -8.62 0.11
C HIS A 73 -2.67 -8.95 1.21
N HIS A 74 -2.74 -10.15 1.79
CA HIS A 74 -1.80 -10.61 2.80
C HIS A 74 -0.46 -11.18 2.25
N ASP A 75 -0.33 -11.36 0.93
CA ASP A 75 0.94 -11.79 0.32
C ASP A 75 1.85 -10.61 0.01
N VAL A 76 1.29 -9.40 0.01
CA VAL A 76 1.97 -8.17 -0.36
C VAL A 76 2.14 -7.26 0.85
N GLN A 77 3.16 -6.42 0.80
CA GLN A 77 3.40 -5.37 1.77
C GLN A 77 3.40 -4.00 1.08
N LEU A 78 2.86 -2.99 1.76
CA LEU A 78 2.98 -1.61 1.33
C LEU A 78 4.41 -1.11 1.62
N LEU A 79 5.18 -0.90 0.57
CA LEU A 79 6.55 -0.40 0.67
C LEU A 79 6.59 1.12 0.59
N MET A 80 5.77 1.72 -0.27
CA MET A 80 5.69 3.16 -0.44
C MET A 80 4.28 3.59 -0.83
N LEU A 81 3.85 4.74 -0.31
CA LEU A 81 2.67 5.46 -0.76
C LEU A 81 3.03 6.94 -0.85
N GLU A 82 2.81 7.53 -2.01
CA GLU A 82 3.10 8.94 -2.24
C GLU A 82 1.94 9.62 -2.97
N ILE A 83 1.48 10.74 -2.40
CA ILE A 83 0.49 11.62 -3.03
C ILE A 83 1.24 12.70 -3.81
N MET A 84 0.93 12.85 -5.08
CA MET A 84 1.67 13.68 -6.03
C MET A 84 0.72 14.61 -6.78
N ASP A 85 1.15 15.83 -7.08
CA ASP A 85 0.38 16.76 -7.92
C ASP A 85 0.71 16.61 -9.41
N SER A 86 1.74 15.83 -9.77
CA SER A 86 2.14 15.57 -11.16
C SER A 86 2.72 14.16 -11.34
N THR A 87 2.76 13.65 -12.58
CA THR A 87 3.40 12.34 -12.89
C THR A 87 4.92 12.45 -12.96
N LEU A 88 5.45 13.68 -13.00
CA LEU A 88 6.89 13.90 -12.91
C LEU A 88 7.29 13.68 -11.45
N MET A 89 7.72 12.45 -11.16
CA MET A 89 8.37 12.15 -9.89
C MET A 89 9.68 12.92 -9.84
N ARG A 90 9.68 14.06 -9.17
CA ARG A 90 10.92 14.75 -8.86
C ARG A 90 11.53 14.04 -7.65
N ILE A 91 12.50 13.17 -7.93
CA ILE A 91 13.29 12.52 -6.87
C ILE A 91 14.17 13.60 -6.25
N ASP A 92 13.62 14.29 -5.25
CA ASP A 92 14.39 15.23 -4.43
C ASP A 92 15.21 14.38 -3.45
N PHE A 93 16.45 14.08 -3.83
CA PHE A 93 17.43 13.49 -2.92
C PHE A 93 17.69 14.46 -1.77
N ARG A 94 16.90 14.36 -0.69
CA ARG A 94 17.32 14.94 0.58
C ARG A 94 18.50 14.12 1.06
N LYS A 95 19.70 14.70 0.98
CA LYS A 95 20.84 14.23 1.76
C LYS A 95 20.38 14.14 3.21
N ALA A 96 20.48 12.97 3.81
CA ALA A 96 20.42 12.84 5.25
C ALA A 96 21.68 13.53 5.80
N ASP A 97 21.47 14.55 6.63
CA ASP A 97 22.52 15.21 7.42
C ASP A 97 23.02 14.30 8.54
#